data_AF-A0AAF0H8G6-F1
#
_entry.id   AF-A0AAF0H8G6-F1
#
_cell.length_a   1.000
_cell.length_b   1.000
_cell.length_c   1.000
_cell.angle_alpha   90.00
_cell.angle_beta   90.00
_cell.angle_gamma   90.00
#
_symmetry.space_group_name_H-M   'P 1'
#
loop_
_entity.id
_entity.type
_entity.pdbx_description
1 polymer ?
#
loop_
_entity_poly.entity_id
_entity_poly.type
_entity_poly.pdbx_seq_one_letter_code
_entity_poly.pdbx_strand_id
1 'polypeptide(L)' 'MALIDDQIAALEEAIAMGAKKITFHSGGTRREVEYHSLKDMREALSSLKSNQSGGSRMILAALD' A
#
# COMPACT_ATOMS: atom_id res chain seq x y z
N MET A 1 10.91 -3.34 -8.30
CA MET A 1 9.46 -3.34 -8.06
C MET A 1 9.23 -3.23 -6.56
N ALA A 2 8.81 -2.09 -6.04
CA ALA A 2 8.17 -2.07 -4.72
C ALA A 2 6.78 -2.66 -4.95
N LEU A 3 6.49 -3.85 -4.41
CA LEU A 3 5.18 -4.43 -4.62
C LEU A 3 4.22 -3.61 -3.76
N ILE A 4 3.25 -2.95 -4.41
CA ILE A 4 2.13 -2.29 -3.75
C ILE A 4 1.50 -3.23 -2.69
N ASP A 5 1.57 -4.54 -2.94
CA ASP A 5 1.24 -5.63 -2.01
C ASP A 5 1.96 -5.55 -0.65
N ASP A 6 3.27 -5.28 -0.62
CA ASP A 6 4.07 -5.22 0.62
C ASP A 6 3.64 -4.03 1.49
N GLN A 7 3.34 -2.90 0.82
CA GLN A 7 2.81 -1.71 1.49
C GLN A 7 1.36 -1.93 1.99
N ILE A 8 0.52 -2.62 1.21
CA ILE A 8 -0.85 -3.00 1.59
C ILE A 8 -0.81 -3.89 2.84
N ALA A 9 0.02 -4.94 2.84
CA ALA A 9 0.15 -5.86 3.97
C ALA A 9 0.61 -5.12 5.24
N ALA A 10 1.63 -4.25 5.13
CA ALA A 10 2.12 -3.44 6.24
C ALA A 10 1.04 -2.49 6.81
N LEU A 11 0.18 -1.94 5.94
CA LEU A 11 -0.96 -1.11 6.36
C LEU A 11 -2.04 -1.94 7.07
N GLU A 12 -2.40 -3.11 6.56
CA GLU A 12 -3.41 -3.97 7.18
C GLU A 12 -2.96 -4.45 8.56
N GLU A 13 -1.71 -4.88 8.70
CA GLU A 13 -1.11 -5.29 9.97
C GLU A 13 -1.11 -4.14 10.97
N ALA A 14 -0.64 -2.94 10.57
CA ALA A 14 -0.59 -1.81 11.48
C ALA A 14 -1.98 -1.34 11.93
N ILE A 15 -2.97 -1.34 11.02
CA ILE A 15 -4.37 -1.04 11.37
C ILE A 15 -4.91 -2.08 12.36
N ALA A 16 -4.63 -3.37 12.15
CA ALA A 16 -5.05 -4.44 13.06
C ALA A 16 -4.40 -4.32 14.45
N MET A 17 -3.14 -3.90 14.50
CA MET A 17 -2.41 -3.65 15.75
C MET A 17 -2.75 -2.29 16.40
N GLY A 18 -3.51 -1.43 15.73
CA GLY A 18 -3.77 -0.05 16.17
C GLY A 18 -2.53 0.84 16.13
N ALA A 19 -1.48 0.43 15.41
CA ALA A 19 -0.28 1.21 15.19
C ALA A 19 -0.55 2.31 14.15
N LYS A 20 0.00 3.50 14.38
CA LYS A 20 -0.09 4.63 13.44
C LYS A 20 1.07 4.70 12.44
N LYS A 21 1.96 3.73 12.50
CA LYS A 21 3.24 3.76 11.80
C LYS A 21 3.45 2.42 11.12
N ILE A 22 3.83 2.47 9.85
CA ILE A 22 4.13 1.29 9.03
C ILE A 22 5.59 1.32 8.61
N THR A 23 6.15 0.14 8.37
CA THR A 23 7.42 0.02 7.69
C THR A 23 7.31 -1.05 6.61
N PHE A 24 7.71 -0.73 5.38
CA PHE A 24 7.61 -1.61 4.22
C PHE A 24 8.84 -1.47 3.33
N HIS A 25 9.08 -2.45 2.44
CA HIS A 25 10.23 -2.41 1.54
C HIS A 25 9.81 -1.90 0.16
N SER A 26 10.52 -0.89 -0.33
CA SER A 26 10.26 -0.25 -1.62
C SER A 26 11.54 -0.21 -2.44
N GLY A 27 11.62 -1.08 -3.46
CA GLY A 27 12.74 -1.08 -4.41
C GLY A 27 14.12 -1.35 -3.80
N GLY A 28 14.19 -2.17 -2.73
CA GLY A 28 15.43 -2.47 -2.01
C GLY A 28 15.71 -1.56 -0.81
N THR A 29 14.89 -0.53 -0.60
CA THR A 29 15.03 0.40 0.52
C THR A 29 13.88 0.24 1.50
N ARG A 30 14.19 0.23 2.80
CA ARG A 30 13.17 0.26 3.86
C ARG A 30 12.56 1.65 3.96
N ARG A 31 11.24 1.75 3.83
CA ARG A 31 10.48 2.99 3.98
C ARG A 31 9.59 2.91 5.20
N GLU A 32 9.54 4.01 5.92
CA GLU A 32 8.75 4.16 7.13
C GLU A 32 7.79 5.33 6.93
N VAL A 33 6.52 5.11 7.24
CA VAL A 33 5.48 6.12 7.09
C VAL A 33 4.66 6.14 8.37
N GLU A 34 4.58 7.32 8.97
CA GLU A 34 3.72 7.59 10.11
C GLU A 34 2.49 8.36 9.64
N TYR A 35 1.32 7.90 10.08
CA TYR A 35 0.02 8.45 9.74
C TYR A 35 -0.55 9.18 10.96
N HIS A 36 -1.23 10.29 10.72
CA HIS A 36 -1.79 11.09 11.80
C HIS A 36 -2.93 10.37 12.55
N SER A 37 -3.63 9.46 11.88
CA SER A 37 -4.80 8.75 12.41
C SER A 37 -5.05 7.42 11.68
N LEU A 38 -5.75 6.50 12.34
CA LEU A 38 -6.16 5.21 11.74
C LEU A 38 -7.08 5.39 10.53
N LYS A 39 -7.90 6.46 10.52
CA LYS A 39 -8.71 6.82 9.36
C LYS A 39 -7.85 7.06 8.13
N ASP A 40 -6.77 7.82 8.29
CA ASP A 40 -5.81 8.16 7.23
C ASP A 40 -5.13 6.91 6.67
N MET A 41 -4.74 5.97 7.54
CA MET A 41 -4.21 4.67 7.11
C MET A 41 -5.20 3.88 6.27
N ARG A 42 -6.49 3.92 6.64
CA ARG A 42 -7.56 3.19 5.94
C ARG A 42 -7.87 3.82 4.58
N GLU A 43 -7.81 5.15 4.47
CA GLU A 43 -7.93 5.88 3.20
C GLU A 43 -6.73 5.59 2.28
N ALA A 44 -5.52 5.54 2.84
CA ALA A 44 -4.32 5.14 2.10
C ALA A 44 -4.40 3.70 1.60
N LEU A 45 -4.86 2.77 2.44
CA LEU A 45 -5.09 1.37 2.06
C LEU A 45 -6.10 1.24 0.91
N SER A 46 -7.24 1.93 0.99
CA SER A 46 -8.25 1.93 -0.06
C SER A 46 -7.72 2.47 -1.39
N SER A 47 -6.93 3.55 -1.32
CA SER A 47 -6.29 4.15 -2.50
C SER A 47 -5.28 3.20 -3.14
N LEU A 48 -4.46 2.51 -2.33
CA LEU A 48 -3.48 1.53 -2.81
C LEU A 48 -4.15 0.32 -3.46
N LYS A 49 -5.20 -0.25 -2.85
CA LYS A 49 -5.99 -1.34 -3.44
C LYS A 49 -6.65 -0.93 -4.76
N SER A 50 -7.14 0.31 -4.84
CA SER A 50 -7.70 0.86 -6.08
C SER A 50 -6.63 1.02 -7.17
N ASN A 51 -5.44 1.50 -6.82
CA ASN A 51 -4.32 1.65 -7.74
C ASN A 51 -3.80 0.28 -8.23
N GLN A 52 -3.76 -0.72 -7.36
CA GLN A 52 -3.42 -2.10 -7.73
C GLN A 52 -4.37 -2.65 -8.81
N SER A 53 -5.67 -2.39 -8.68
CA SER A 53 -6.69 -2.82 -9.64
C SER A 53 -6.67 -2.02 -10.96
N GLY A 54 -6.29 -0.74 -10.90
CA GLY A 54 -6.13 0.12 -12.08
C GLY A 54 -4.86 -0.18 -12.89
N GLY A 55 -3.73 -0.41 -12.22
CA GLY A 55 -2.45 -0.76 -12.85
C GLY A 55 -2.48 -2.13 -13.54
N SER A 56 -3.19 -3.11 -12.97
CA SER A 56 -3.40 -4.41 -13.64
C SER A 56 -4.20 -4.29 -14.94
N ARG A 57 -5.13 -3.33 -15.04
CA ARG A 57 -5.93 -3.13 -16.26
C ARG A 57 -5.15 -2.46 -17.39
N MET A 58 -4.20 -1.58 -17.10
CA MET A 58 -3.37 -0.95 -18.13
C MET A 58 -2.38 -1.93 -18.78
N ILE A 59 -1.88 -2.93 -18.05
CA ILE A 59 -0.96 -3.93 -18.65
C ILE A 59 -1.72 -4.91 -19.55
N LEU A 60 -2.99 -5.21 -19.26
CA LEU A 60 -3.79 -6.10 -20.11
C LEU A 60 -4.27 -5.44 -21.41
N ALA A 61 -4.41 -4.12 -21.45
CA ALA A 61 -4.85 -3.38 -22.64
C ALA A 61 -3.72 -3.02 -23.63
N ALA A 62 -2.46 -3.33 -23.32
CA ALA A 62 -1.30 -3.09 -24.18
C ALA A 62 -0.83 -4.35 -24.94
N LEU A 63 -1.64 -5.41 -24.96
CA LEU A 63 -1.33 -6.70 -25.58
C LEU A 63 -2.43 -7.20 -26.55
N ASP A 64 -3.19 -6.27 -27.14
CA ASP A 64 -4.13 -6.54 -28.25
C ASP A 64 -3.79 -5.66 -29.47
#